data_AF-A0A8T2ICE8-F1
#
_entry.id   AF-A0A8T2ICE8-F1
#
_cell.length_a   1.000
_cell.length_b   1.000
_cell.length_c   1.000
_cell.angle_alpha   90.00
_cell.angle_beta   90.00
_cell.angle_gamma   90.00
#
_symmetry.space_group_name_H-M   'P 1'
#
loop_
_entity.id
_entity.type
_entity.pdbx_description
1 polymer ?
#
loop_
_entity_poly.entity_id
_entity_poly.type
_entity_poly.pdbx_seq_one_letter_code
_entity_poly.pdbx_strand_id
1 'polypeptide(L)' 'MEFPDLGKHCSEPTCKQLDFLPLKCDACERIFCKDHITYALHKCSSAYKKVTSLTLFAV' A
#
# COMPACT_ATOMS: atom_id res chain seq x y z
N MET A 1 -10.71 29.42 -3.62
CA MET A 1 -9.64 28.76 -4.39
C MET A 1 -9.71 27.32 -3.95
N GLU A 2 -10.46 26.52 -4.69
CA GLU A 2 -10.71 25.13 -4.34
C GLU A 2 -9.44 24.36 -4.76
N PHE A 3 -8.67 23.83 -3.81
CA PHE A 3 -7.67 22.81 -4.08
C PHE A 3 -8.34 21.46 -3.79
N PRO A 4 -9.09 20.87 -4.74
CA PRO A 4 -9.76 19.61 -4.49
C PRO A 4 -8.67 18.53 -4.34
N ASP A 5 -8.59 17.93 -3.16
CA ASP A 5 -7.91 16.67 -2.91
C ASP A 5 -6.54 16.52 -3.60
N LEU A 6 -5.56 17.31 -3.18
CA LEU A 6 -4.17 17.09 -3.57
C LEU A 6 -3.65 15.82 -2.89
N GLY A 7 -3.98 14.66 -3.44
CA GLY A 7 -3.46 13.37 -3.01
C GLY A 7 -4.51 12.36 -2.59
N LYS A 8 -4.08 11.11 -2.42
CA LYS A 8 -4.91 10.01 -1.95
C LYS A 8 -4.40 9.54 -0.60
N HIS A 9 -5.34 9.27 0.29
CA HIS A 9 -5.01 8.64 1.57
C HIS A 9 -4.63 7.18 1.35
N CYS A 10 -3.68 6.72 2.16
CA CYS A 10 -3.40 5.31 2.29
C CYS A 10 -4.68 4.54 2.64
N SER A 11 -4.94 3.41 1.98
CA SER A 11 -6.06 2.51 2.32
C SER A 11 -5.84 1.74 3.62
N GLU A 12 -4.68 1.89 4.25
CA GLU A 12 -4.38 1.30 5.56
C GLU A 12 -5.05 2.11 6.68
N PRO A 13 -5.93 1.51 7.51
CA PRO A 13 -6.67 2.24 8.54
C PRO A 13 -5.78 2.82 9.65
N THR A 14 -4.61 2.22 9.88
CA THR A 14 -3.62 2.72 10.83
C THR A 14 -2.78 3.86 10.25
N CYS A 15 -2.83 4.08 8.94
CA CYS A 15 -2.04 5.09 8.25
C CYS A 15 -2.93 6.24 7.76
N LYS A 16 -2.75 7.43 8.35
CA LYS A 16 -3.42 8.66 7.89
C LYS A 16 -2.56 9.47 6.92
N GLN A 17 -1.60 8.82 6.25
CA GLN A 17 -0.70 9.51 5.33
C GLN A 17 -1.46 9.83 4.04
N LEU A 18 -1.51 11.12 3.69
CA LEU A 18 -1.92 11.61 2.40
C LEU A 18 -0.68 11.70 1.50
N ASP A 19 -0.67 10.95 0.40
CA ASP A 19 0.39 11.04 -0.60
C ASP A 19 -0.14 11.68 -1.87
N PHE A 20 0.61 12.65 -2.41
CA PHE A 20 0.26 13.38 -3.62
C PHE A 20 0.41 12.50 -4.87
N LEU A 21 1.22 11.43 -4.81
CA LEU A 21 1.30 10.42 -5.84
C LEU A 21 0.56 9.15 -5.37
N PRO A 22 -0.57 8.80 -5.99
CA PRO A 22 -1.28 7.57 -5.66
C PRO A 22 -0.44 6.35 -6.06
N LEU A 23 0.11 5.63 -5.09
CA LEU A 23 0.76 4.34 -5.35
C LEU A 23 -0.30 3.25 -5.34
N LYS A 24 -0.67 2.77 -6.53
CA LYS A 24 -1.61 1.66 -6.70
C LYS A 24 -0.86 0.33 -6.62
N CYS A 25 -1.28 -0.54 -5.71
CA CYS A 25 -0.77 -1.90 -5.63
C CYS A 25 -1.24 -2.71 -6.84
N ASP A 26 -0.32 -3.30 -7.59
CA ASP A 26 -0.64 -4.07 -8.81
C ASP A 26 -1.47 -5.34 -8.51
N ALA A 27 -1.39 -5.88 -7.29
CA ALA A 27 -2.02 -7.16 -6.96
C ALA A 27 -3.46 -7.02 -6.40
N CYS A 28 -3.73 -5.97 -5.60
CA CYS A 28 -5.05 -5.72 -5.01
C CYS A 28 -5.71 -4.43 -5.50
N GLU A 29 -5.02 -3.68 -6.37
CA GLU A 29 -5.50 -2.45 -7.00
C GLU A 29 -5.86 -1.32 -6.05
N ARG A 30 -5.47 -1.43 -4.77
CA ARG A 30 -5.69 -0.40 -3.74
C ARG A 30 -4.55 0.61 -3.71
N ILE A 31 -4.86 1.82 -3.24
CA ILE A 31 -3.90 2.92 -3.13
C ILE A 31 -3.29 2.94 -1.72
N PHE A 32 -1.97 3.01 -1.65
CA PHE A 32 -1.20 3.09 -0.41
C PHE A 32 -0.16 4.21 -0.49
N CYS A 33 0.45 4.56 0.63
CA CYS A 33 1.62 5.45 0.65
C CYS A 33 2.91 4.66 0.36
N LYS A 34 4.02 5.36 0.13
CA LYS A 34 5.34 4.76 -0.17
C LYS A 34 5.85 3.76 0.88
N ASP A 35 5.39 3.89 2.11
CA ASP A 35 5.70 2.97 3.19
C ASP A 35 4.81 1.71 3.11
N HIS A 36 3.49 1.91 2.99
CA HIS A 36 2.50 0.82 3.04
C HIS A 36 2.20 0.14 1.70
N ILE A 37 2.75 0.62 0.57
CA ILE A 37 2.60 -0.01 -0.76
C ILE A 37 3.18 -1.43 -0.80
N THR A 38 4.08 -1.73 0.13
CA THR A 38 4.69 -3.04 0.32
C THR A 38 3.66 -4.08 0.70
N TYR A 39 3.63 -5.21 -0.02
CA TYR A 39 2.65 -6.29 0.16
C TYR A 39 2.54 -6.81 1.61
N ALA A 40 3.65 -6.81 2.35
CA ALA A 40 3.72 -7.26 3.75
C ALA A 40 3.00 -6.30 4.72
N LEU A 41 3.06 -4.99 4.45
CA LEU A 41 2.51 -3.97 5.34
C LEU A 41 0.99 -3.91 5.25
N HIS A 42 0.45 -3.83 4.04
CA HIS A 42 -1.01 -3.82 3.83
C HIS A 42 -1.66 -5.20 3.73
N LYS A 43 -0.92 -6.26 4.15
CA LYS A 43 -1.36 -7.67 4.11
C LYS A 43 -2.14 -7.99 2.84
N CYS A 44 -1.51 -7.74 1.69
CA CYS A 44 -2.20 -7.82 0.40
C CYS A 44 -2.87 -9.19 0.22
N SER A 45 -4.18 -9.22 -0.02
CA SER A 45 -4.92 -10.48 -0.24
C SER A 45 -4.39 -11.25 -1.46
N SER A 46 -3.78 -10.55 -2.42
CA SER A 46 -3.16 -11.14 -3.61
C SER A 46 -1.65 -11.39 -3.47
N ALA A 47 -1.03 -11.06 -2.32
CA ALA A 47 0.39 -11.35 -2.06
C ALA A 47 0.69 -12.83 -2.15
N TYR A 48 -0.25 -13.69 -1.77
CA TYR A 48 -0.12 -15.15 -1.80
C TYR A 48 0.39 -15.69 -3.13
N LYS A 49 0.04 -15.04 -4.26
CA LYS A 49 0.52 -15.43 -5.60
C LYS A 49 2.03 -15.19 -5.81
N LYS A 50 2.70 -14.49 -4.89
CA LYS A 50 4.12 -14.13 -4.92
C LYS A 50 4.89 -14.59 -3.67
N VAL A 51 4.28 -15.40 -2.80
CA VAL A 51 4.87 -15.92 -1.53
C VAL A 51 6.00 -16.93 -1.74
N THR A 52 6.44 -17.19 -2.96
CA THR A 52 7.62 -18.05 -3.21
C THR A 52 8.97 -17.33 -2.96
N SER A 53 8.99 -16.02 -2.65
CA SER A 53 10.26 -15.24 -2.56
C SER A 53 10.47 -14.44 -1.26
N LEU A 54 9.76 -14.72 -0.16
CA LEU A 54 10.09 -14.11 1.14
C LEU A 54 9.99 -15.14 2.28
N THR A 55 10.68 -16.27 2.08
CA THR A 55 11.12 -17.13 3.18
C THR A 55 12.34 -16.45 3.83
N LEU A 56 12.45 -16.53 5.16
CA LEU A 56 13.48 -15.94 6.04
C LEU A 56 13.33 -14.42 6.30
N PHE A 57 12.69 -14.05 7.41
CA PHE A 57 13.28 -13.25 8.49
C PHE A 57 12.26 -13.19 9.65
N ALA A 58 12.04 -14.33 10.26
CA ALA A 58 11.60 -14.45 11.64
C ALA A 58 12.40 -15.62 12.23
N VAL A 59 13.70 -15.37 12.40
CA VAL A 59 14.51 -16.09 13.39
C VAL A 59 14.22 -15.52 14.76
#